data_AF-A0A0G2DWU3-F1
#
_entry.id   AF-A0A0G2DWU3-F1
#
_cell.length_a   1.000
_cell.length_b   1.000
_cell.length_c   1.000
_cell.angle_alpha   90.00
_cell.angle_beta   90.00
_cell.angle_gamma   90.00
#
_symmetry.space_group_name_H-M   'P 1'
#
loop_
_entity.id
_entity.type
_entity.pdbx_description
1 polymer ?
#
loop_
_entity_poly.entity_id
_entity_poly.type
_entity_poly.pdbx_seq_one_letter_code
_entity_poly.pdbx_strand_id
1 'polypeptide(L)'
;MSGAEVIAVVACVAAVVSAYRDGSGLVRKIRERRRARRALREAETQQLESSLELGPVVVQGQYDHDFRRFGEEYARGDQIAREQMKDVLITLQLQILHNLRGIWDTDAEIDYVAIQHASDESRVNAVVCLGQLYQRLAVAAPPNAMQIPVSYGQYPSYLQHLAPLHNMSGYPVAGT
;
A
#
# COMPACT_ATOMS: atom_id res chain seq x y z
N MET A 1 28.27 -18.46 3.44
CA MET A 1 27.02 -17.80 3.90
C MET A 1 25.89 -18.34 3.05
N SER A 2 25.01 -19.14 3.65
CA SER A 2 23.87 -19.78 2.98
C SER A 2 22.89 -18.69 2.50
N GLY A 3 22.46 -18.76 1.23
CA GLY A 3 21.55 -17.80 0.61
C GLY A 3 20.21 -17.75 1.33
N ALA A 4 20.09 -16.88 2.33
CA ALA A 4 18.80 -16.43 2.81
C ALA A 4 18.17 -15.67 1.64
N GLU A 5 17.10 -16.19 1.07
CA GLU A 5 16.31 -15.49 0.07
C GLU A 5 15.95 -14.11 0.63
N VAL A 6 16.55 -13.08 0.06
CA VAL A 6 16.21 -11.71 0.40
C VAL A 6 14.81 -11.48 -0.15
N ILE A 7 13.80 -11.71 0.70
CA ILE A 7 12.38 -11.53 0.34
C ILE A 7 12.18 -10.08 -0.09
N ALA A 8 12.03 -9.87 -1.40
CA ALA A 8 11.82 -8.55 -1.99
C ALA A 8 10.54 -7.90 -1.46
N VAL A 9 10.48 -6.56 -1.46
CA VAL A 9 9.28 -5.81 -1.03
C VAL A 9 8.04 -6.23 -1.81
N VAL A 10 8.17 -6.52 -3.11
CA VAL A 10 7.06 -7.04 -3.94
C VAL A 10 6.45 -8.33 -3.39
N ALA A 11 7.27 -9.24 -2.85
CA ALA A 11 6.79 -10.48 -2.27
C ALA A 11 6.06 -10.23 -0.94
N CYS A 12 6.57 -9.30 -0.13
CA CYS A 12 5.88 -8.89 1.10
C CYS A 12 4.55 -8.20 0.80
N VAL A 13 4.48 -7.33 -0.22
CA VAL A 13 3.24 -6.68 -0.66
C VAL A 13 2.21 -7.74 -1.09
N ALA A 14 2.61 -8.69 -1.94
CA ALA A 14 1.74 -9.77 -2.38
C ALA A 14 1.21 -10.61 -1.20
N ALA A 15 2.06 -10.87 -0.21
CA ALA A 15 1.66 -11.60 1.01
C ALA A 15 0.68 -10.80 1.87
N VAL A 16 0.90 -9.49 2.08
CA VAL A 16 -0.02 -8.61 2.81
C VAL A 16 -1.39 -8.53 2.11
N VAL A 17 -1.39 -8.33 0.79
CA VAL A 17 -2.61 -8.33 -0.04
C VAL A 17 -3.36 -9.65 0.09
N SER A 18 -2.65 -10.77 0.09
CA SER A 18 -3.26 -12.10 0.25
C SER A 18 -3.85 -12.28 1.65
N ALA A 19 -3.16 -11.85 2.71
CA ALA A 19 -3.66 -11.94 4.08
C ALA A 19 -4.96 -11.13 4.29
N TYR A 20 -5.09 -9.95 3.67
CA TYR A 20 -6.35 -9.22 3.68
C TYR A 20 -7.49 -9.96 2.98
N ARG A 21 -7.23 -10.54 1.80
CA ARG A 21 -8.23 -11.31 1.04
C ARG A 21 -8.69 -12.53 1.82
N ASP A 22 -7.75 -13.24 2.45
CA ASP A 22 -8.05 -14.39 3.31
C ASP A 22 -8.91 -13.97 4.51
N GLY A 23 -8.58 -12.86 5.16
CA GLY A 23 -9.36 -12.28 6.26
C GLY A 23 -10.78 -11.93 5.83
N SER A 24 -10.95 -11.23 4.71
CA SER A 24 -12.27 -10.87 4.16
C SER A 24 -13.11 -12.11 3.87
N GLY A 25 -12.51 -13.14 3.24
CA GLY A 25 -13.17 -14.41 2.97
C GLY A 25 -13.62 -15.15 4.24
N LEU A 26 -12.83 -15.06 5.32
CA LEU A 26 -13.16 -15.69 6.60
C LEU A 26 -14.29 -14.96 7.33
N VAL A 27 -14.27 -13.62 7.34
CA VAL A 27 -15.35 -12.79 7.92
C VAL A 27 -16.68 -13.03 7.20
N ARG A 28 -16.69 -13.14 5.87
CA ARG A 28 -17.88 -13.50 5.09
C ARG A 28 -18.48 -14.84 5.51
N LYS A 29 -17.65 -15.88 5.62
CA LYS A 29 -18.09 -17.21 6.08
C LYS A 29 -18.66 -17.18 7.50
N ILE A 30 -18.03 -16.43 8.41
CA ILE A 30 -18.53 -16.24 9.78
C ILE A 30 -19.89 -15.55 9.77
N ARG A 31 -20.05 -14.51 8.95
CA ARG A 31 -21.28 -13.74 8.81
C ARG A 31 -22.43 -14.62 8.31
N GLU A 32 -22.19 -15.42 7.27
CA GLU A 32 -23.16 -16.39 6.74
C GLU A 32 -23.62 -17.39 7.82
N ARG A 33 -22.67 -17.98 8.56
CA ARG A 33 -22.97 -18.91 9.66
C ARG A 33 -23.77 -18.27 10.79
N ARG A 34 -23.42 -17.04 11.21
CA ARG A 34 -24.11 -16.33 12.30
C ARG A 34 -25.50 -15.82 11.90
N ARG A 35 -25.69 -15.43 10.63
CA ARG A 35 -27.03 -15.11 10.09
C ARG A 35 -27.96 -16.30 10.14
N ALA A 36 -27.49 -17.49 9.72
CA ALA A 36 -28.26 -18.72 9.81
C ALA A 36 -28.71 -19.05 11.24
N ARG A 37 -27.93 -18.61 12.25
CA ARG A 37 -28.20 -18.80 13.68
C ARG A 37 -28.94 -17.63 14.36
N ARG A 38 -29.30 -16.56 13.63
CA ARG A 38 -29.89 -15.32 14.17
C ARG A 38 -29.07 -14.65 15.29
N ALA A 39 -27.74 -14.81 15.26
CA ALA A 39 -26.81 -14.33 16.30
C ALA A 39 -25.83 -13.25 15.80
N LEU A 40 -26.16 -12.57 14.69
CA LEU A 40 -25.23 -11.65 14.03
C LEU A 40 -25.28 -10.23 14.62
N ARG A 41 -24.09 -9.67 14.89
CA ARG A 41 -23.89 -8.21 15.06
C ARG A 41 -23.55 -7.58 13.71
N GLU A 42 -24.57 -7.12 13.00
CA GLU A 42 -24.48 -6.73 11.58
C GLU A 42 -23.54 -5.54 11.36
N ALA A 43 -23.60 -4.51 12.22
CA ALA A 43 -22.84 -3.27 12.06
C ALA A 43 -21.32 -3.47 12.20
N GLU A 44 -20.87 -4.11 13.28
CA GLU A 44 -19.46 -4.35 13.57
C GLU A 44 -18.81 -5.27 12.52
N THR A 45 -19.54 -6.31 12.10
CA THR A 45 -19.07 -7.23 11.07
C THR A 45 -18.91 -6.51 9.72
N GLN A 46 -19.81 -5.59 9.38
CA GLN A 46 -19.77 -4.85 8.13
C GLN A 46 -18.64 -3.81 8.08
N GLN A 47 -18.32 -3.18 9.22
CA GLN A 47 -17.18 -2.28 9.32
C GLN A 47 -15.85 -3.03 9.17
N LEU A 48 -15.71 -4.17 9.83
CA LEU A 48 -14.54 -5.04 9.65
C LEU A 48 -14.40 -5.53 8.20
N GLU A 49 -15.49 -5.99 7.58
CA GLU A 49 -15.47 -6.45 6.19
C GLU A 49 -15.01 -5.32 5.24
N SER A 50 -15.56 -4.12 5.39
CA SER A 50 -15.15 -2.93 4.62
C SER A 50 -13.68 -2.59 4.81
N SER A 51 -13.17 -2.65 6.05
CA SER A 51 -11.76 -2.39 6.36
C SER A 51 -10.83 -3.40 5.66
N LEU A 52 -11.17 -4.69 5.72
CA LEU A 52 -10.41 -5.76 5.09
C LEU A 52 -10.44 -5.70 3.56
N GLU A 53 -11.56 -5.30 2.96
CA GLU A 53 -11.68 -5.10 1.51
C GLU A 53 -10.87 -3.90 1.01
N LEU A 54 -10.73 -2.86 1.83
CA LEU A 54 -9.96 -1.66 1.48
C LEU A 54 -8.45 -1.92 1.49
N GLY A 55 -7.97 -2.78 2.40
CA GLY A 55 -6.55 -3.13 2.55
C GLY A 55 -5.80 -3.44 1.25
N PRO A 56 -6.25 -4.45 0.46
CA PRO A 56 -5.63 -4.84 -0.80
C PRO A 56 -5.52 -3.69 -1.79
N VAL A 57 -6.59 -2.91 -1.94
CA VAL A 57 -6.67 -1.82 -2.93
C VAL A 57 -5.66 -0.73 -2.59
N VAL A 58 -5.61 -0.33 -1.32
CA VAL A 58 -4.72 0.76 -0.86
C VAL A 58 -3.26 0.33 -0.92
N VAL A 59 -2.92 -0.85 -0.39
CA VAL A 59 -1.53 -1.33 -0.34
C VAL A 59 -0.98 -1.59 -1.74
N GLN A 60 -1.75 -2.29 -2.58
CA GLN A 60 -1.34 -2.54 -3.97
C GLN A 60 -1.27 -1.24 -4.77
N GLY A 61 -2.25 -0.34 -4.60
CA GLY A 61 -2.27 0.94 -5.29
C GLY A 61 -1.07 1.83 -4.95
N GLN A 62 -0.66 1.88 -3.68
CA GLN A 62 0.55 2.59 -3.26
C GLN A 62 1.81 1.96 -3.88
N TYR A 63 1.93 0.63 -3.83
CA TYR A 63 3.06 -0.07 -4.43
C TYR A 63 3.16 0.18 -5.94
N ASP A 64 2.05 0.02 -6.68
CA ASP A 64 2.01 0.19 -8.13
C ASP A 64 2.34 1.63 -8.55
N HIS A 65 1.92 2.61 -7.75
CA HIS A 65 2.24 4.02 -7.96
C HIS A 65 3.74 4.28 -7.93
N ASP A 66 4.42 3.81 -6.90
CA ASP A 66 5.84 4.07 -6.69
C ASP A 66 6.72 3.17 -7.58
N PHE A 67 6.28 1.93 -7.83
CA PHE A 67 6.93 1.00 -8.75
C PHE A 67 7.00 1.58 -10.18
N ARG A 68 5.98 2.30 -10.64
CA ARG A 68 6.02 2.97 -11.96
C ARG A 68 7.18 3.94 -12.12
N ARG A 69 7.68 4.52 -11.02
CA ARG A 69 8.80 5.47 -11.04
C ARG A 69 10.16 4.79 -10.96
N PHE A 70 10.30 3.79 -10.09
CA PHE A 70 11.60 3.22 -9.72
C PHE A 70 11.82 1.79 -10.21
N GLY A 71 10.78 1.13 -10.72
CA GLY A 71 10.84 -0.22 -11.26
C GLY A 71 11.41 -1.25 -10.27
N GLU A 72 12.34 -2.06 -10.76
CA GLU A 72 12.90 -3.19 -10.01
C GLU A 72 13.60 -2.78 -8.71
N GLU A 73 14.18 -1.58 -8.63
CA GLU A 73 14.81 -1.10 -7.39
C GLU A 73 13.80 -0.98 -6.26
N TYR A 74 12.60 -0.48 -6.56
CA TYR A 74 11.51 -0.39 -5.60
C TYR A 74 10.90 -1.76 -5.30
N ALA A 75 10.77 -2.64 -6.31
CA ALA A 75 10.31 -4.01 -6.08
C ALA A 75 11.24 -4.81 -5.17
N ARG A 76 12.56 -4.66 -5.33
CA ARG A 76 13.56 -5.25 -4.44
C ARG A 76 13.49 -4.63 -3.05
N GLY A 77 13.43 -3.30 -3.00
CA GLY A 77 13.46 -2.49 -1.79
C GLY A 77 14.77 -2.59 -1.03
N ASP A 78 14.91 -1.78 0.02
CA ASP A 78 16.02 -1.84 0.97
C ASP A 78 15.71 -2.76 2.15
N GLN A 79 16.70 -2.98 3.02
CA GLN A 79 16.56 -3.86 4.18
C GLN A 79 15.46 -3.39 5.14
N ILE A 80 15.40 -2.07 5.38
CA ILE A 80 14.44 -1.47 6.30
C ILE A 80 13.01 -1.74 5.83
N ALA A 81 12.72 -1.49 4.55
CA ALA A 81 11.40 -1.73 3.98
C ALA A 81 11.02 -3.21 4.01
N ARG A 82 11.97 -4.12 3.73
CA ARG A 82 11.71 -5.56 3.80
C ARG A 82 11.37 -6.03 5.20
N GLU A 83 12.08 -5.55 6.21
CA GLU A 83 11.83 -5.89 7.62
C GLU A 83 10.48 -5.33 8.09
N GLN A 84 10.22 -4.04 7.85
CA GLN A 84 8.96 -3.40 8.23
C GLN A 84 7.74 -4.06 7.54
N MET A 85 7.83 -4.41 6.25
CA MET A 85 6.73 -5.09 5.57
C MET A 85 6.48 -6.51 6.11
N LYS A 86 7.52 -7.20 6.58
CA LYS A 86 7.36 -8.50 7.25
C LYS A 86 6.66 -8.33 8.60
N ASP A 87 7.01 -7.31 9.36
CA ASP A 87 6.35 -7.01 10.64
C ASP A 87 4.86 -6.68 10.45
N VAL A 88 4.54 -5.91 9.40
CA VAL A 88 3.13 -5.67 9.00
C VAL A 88 2.43 -6.98 8.66
N LEU A 89 3.06 -7.84 7.85
CA LEU A 89 2.47 -9.13 7.49
C LEU A 89 2.22 -10.01 8.71
N ILE A 90 3.20 -10.12 9.61
CA ILE A 90 3.10 -10.91 10.84
C ILE A 90 1.97 -10.37 11.73
N THR A 91 1.90 -9.04 11.89
CA THR A 91 0.83 -8.39 12.68
C THR A 91 -0.54 -8.70 12.11
N LEU A 92 -0.70 -8.51 10.79
CA LEU A 92 -1.96 -8.77 10.08
C LEU A 92 -2.36 -10.24 10.18
N GLN A 93 -1.42 -11.17 9.98
CA GLN A 93 -1.68 -12.61 10.05
C GLN A 93 -1.98 -13.08 11.48
N LEU A 94 -1.23 -12.63 12.49
CA LEU A 94 -1.50 -12.98 13.89
C LEU A 94 -2.90 -12.51 14.30
N GLN A 95 -3.27 -11.28 13.95
CA GLN A 95 -4.54 -10.71 14.36
C GLN A 95 -5.73 -11.30 13.59
N ILE A 96 -5.58 -11.62 12.30
CA ILE A 96 -6.65 -12.22 11.49
C ILE A 96 -6.77 -13.72 11.76
N LEU A 97 -5.67 -14.48 11.74
CA LEU A 97 -5.74 -15.94 11.84
C LEU A 97 -6.01 -16.42 13.26
N HIS A 98 -5.41 -15.79 14.28
CA HIS A 98 -5.59 -16.24 15.67
C HIS A 98 -7.02 -16.00 16.14
N ASN A 99 -7.58 -14.82 15.85
CA ASN A 99 -8.93 -14.49 16.28
C ASN A 99 -10.00 -15.20 15.43
N LEU A 100 -9.90 -15.17 14.10
CA LEU A 100 -10.98 -15.69 13.28
C LEU A 100 -11.01 -17.22 13.18
N ARG A 101 -9.86 -17.92 13.24
CA ARG A 101 -9.85 -19.40 13.26
C ARG A 101 -10.25 -19.97 14.62
N GLY A 102 -9.79 -19.37 15.72
CA GLY A 102 -10.20 -19.81 17.06
C GLY A 102 -11.72 -19.74 17.26
N ILE A 103 -12.36 -18.75 16.65
CA ILE A 103 -13.79 -18.50 16.76
C ILE A 103 -14.60 -19.21 15.66
N TRP A 104 -13.92 -19.74 14.65
CA TRP A 104 -14.56 -20.70 13.75
C TRP A 104 -14.85 -22.02 14.48
N ASP A 105 -13.92 -22.47 15.32
CA ASP A 105 -13.99 -23.73 16.06
C ASP A 105 -14.78 -23.63 17.38
N THR A 106 -14.72 -22.48 18.06
CA THR A 106 -15.48 -22.23 19.29
C THR A 106 -16.57 -21.19 19.02
N ASP A 107 -17.78 -21.35 19.55
CA ASP A 107 -18.87 -20.34 19.44
C ASP A 107 -18.58 -19.07 20.30
N ALA A 108 -17.30 -18.74 20.44
CA ALA A 108 -16.77 -17.63 21.23
C ALA A 108 -17.14 -16.27 20.60
N GLU A 109 -17.09 -15.24 21.42
CA GLU A 109 -17.33 -13.87 20.97
C GLU A 109 -16.14 -13.37 20.13
N ILE A 110 -16.43 -12.75 18.98
CA ILE A 110 -15.42 -12.09 18.14
C ILE A 110 -15.34 -10.64 18.57
N ASP A 111 -14.16 -10.20 18.97
CA ASP A 111 -13.87 -8.79 19.09
C ASP A 111 -13.61 -8.19 17.70
N TYR A 112 -14.71 -7.89 17.00
CA TYR A 112 -14.67 -7.30 15.66
C TYR A 112 -13.92 -5.96 15.64
N VAL A 113 -14.00 -5.21 16.73
CA VAL A 113 -13.39 -3.88 16.88
C VAL A 113 -11.86 -4.00 16.94
N ALA A 114 -11.34 -4.90 17.77
CA ALA A 114 -9.90 -5.14 17.84
C ALA A 114 -9.32 -5.59 16.49
N ILE A 115 -10.00 -6.50 15.78
CA ILE A 115 -9.55 -6.97 14.47
C ILE A 115 -9.61 -5.84 13.43
N GLN A 116 -10.65 -5.00 13.47
CA GLN A 116 -10.76 -3.86 12.57
C GLN A 116 -9.63 -2.86 12.80
N HIS A 117 -9.33 -2.54 14.06
CA HIS A 117 -8.20 -1.68 14.42
C HIS A 117 -6.87 -2.24 13.90
N ALA A 118 -6.61 -3.53 14.10
CA ALA A 118 -5.41 -4.18 13.58
C ALA A 118 -5.33 -4.16 12.06
N SER A 119 -6.46 -4.36 11.37
CA SER A 119 -6.58 -4.28 9.91
C SER A 119 -6.26 -2.87 9.40
N ASP A 120 -6.81 -1.84 10.03
CA ASP A 120 -6.58 -0.44 9.68
C ASP A 120 -5.15 0.00 9.97
N GLU A 121 -4.59 -0.37 11.13
CA GLU A 121 -3.22 -0.07 11.52
C GLU A 121 -2.21 -0.74 10.58
N SER A 122 -2.43 -2.01 10.22
CA SER A 122 -1.58 -2.72 9.26
C SER A 122 -1.58 -2.02 7.89
N ARG A 123 -2.72 -1.47 7.46
CA ARG A 123 -2.85 -0.74 6.19
C ARG A 123 -2.04 0.54 6.23
N VAL A 124 -2.16 1.31 7.31
CA VAL A 124 -1.40 2.55 7.51
C VAL A 124 0.09 2.25 7.54
N ASN A 125 0.51 1.25 8.31
CA ASN A 125 1.93 0.89 8.44
C ASN A 125 2.54 0.42 7.11
N ALA A 126 1.79 -0.34 6.30
CA ALA A 126 2.21 -0.71 4.95
C ALA A 126 2.44 0.52 4.06
N VAL A 127 1.47 1.45 4.02
CA VAL A 127 1.56 2.67 3.19
C VAL A 127 2.72 3.55 3.65
N VAL A 128 2.91 3.72 4.96
CA VAL A 128 4.02 4.49 5.53
C VAL A 128 5.35 3.86 5.15
N CYS A 129 5.51 2.54 5.29
CA CYS A 129 6.72 1.83 4.90
C CYS A 129 7.06 2.03 3.41
N LEU A 130 6.06 1.87 2.53
CA LEU A 130 6.20 2.07 1.09
C LEU A 130 6.58 3.52 0.73
N GLY A 131 5.93 4.50 1.36
CA GLY A 131 6.27 5.92 1.19
C GLY A 131 7.67 6.27 1.70
N GLN A 132 8.12 5.67 2.80
CA GLN A 132 9.48 5.87 3.29
C GLN A 132 10.54 5.25 2.37
N LEU A 133 10.27 4.08 1.79
CA LEU A 133 11.13 3.50 0.75
C LEU A 133 11.25 4.42 -0.46
N TYR A 134 10.11 4.96 -0.93
CA TYR A 134 10.10 5.94 -2.00
C TYR A 134 11.01 7.14 -1.69
N GLN A 135 10.92 7.73 -0.48
CA GLN A 135 11.74 8.87 -0.11
C GLN A 135 13.23 8.54 -0.13
N ARG A 136 13.61 7.37 0.40
CA ARG A 136 15.01 6.93 0.43
C ARG A 136 15.57 6.73 -0.98
N LEU A 137 14.81 6.13 -1.89
CA LEU A 137 15.22 5.96 -3.29
C LEU A 137 15.26 7.30 -4.04
N ALA A 138 14.32 8.21 -3.79
CA ALA A 138 14.31 9.53 -4.39
C ALA A 138 15.54 10.36 -4.00
N VAL A 139 15.98 10.27 -2.74
CA VAL A 139 17.17 10.97 -2.25
C VAL A 139 18.46 10.33 -2.78
N ALA A 140 18.48 9.01 -2.97
CA ALA A 140 19.64 8.30 -3.51
C ALA A 140 19.80 8.46 -5.04
N ALA A 141 18.74 8.85 -5.75
CA ALA A 141 18.77 9.02 -7.20
C ALA A 141 19.66 10.19 -7.63
N PRO A 142 20.53 10.02 -8.65
CA PRO A 142 21.36 11.12 -9.14
C PRO A 142 20.50 12.26 -9.72
N PRO A 143 20.94 13.54 -9.64
CA PRO A 143 20.15 14.71 -10.04
C PRO A 143 19.56 14.64 -11.46
N ASN A 144 20.24 13.95 -12.37
CA ASN A 144 19.85 13.84 -13.78
C ASN A 144 18.88 12.68 -14.07
N ALA A 145 18.67 11.75 -13.13
CA ALA A 145 17.70 10.65 -13.29
C ALA A 145 16.26 11.06 -12.93
N MET A 146 16.08 12.24 -12.30
CA MET A 146 14.76 12.82 -12.00
C MET A 146 14.16 13.64 -13.16
N GLN A 147 14.63 13.43 -14.40
CA GLN A 147 13.93 13.95 -15.57
C GLN A 147 12.62 13.16 -15.72
N ILE A 148 11.56 13.66 -15.09
CA ILE A 148 10.21 13.41 -15.58
C ILE A 148 10.27 13.81 -17.07
N PRO A 149 9.89 12.93 -18.01
CA PRO A 149 9.74 13.35 -19.38
C PRO A 149 8.63 14.40 -19.36
N VAL A 150 9.01 15.67 -19.42
CA VAL A 150 8.09 16.76 -19.65
C VAL A 150 7.61 16.54 -21.07
N SER A 151 6.52 15.80 -21.23
CA SER A 151 5.82 15.73 -22.50
C SER A 151 5.31 17.14 -22.74
N TYR A 152 6.02 17.90 -23.56
CA TYR A 152 5.59 19.20 -24.07
C TYR A 152 4.35 19.09 -24.99
N GLY A 153 3.73 17.92 -25.09
CA GLY A 153 2.44 17.71 -25.74
C GLY A 153 1.33 17.69 -24.70
N GLN A 154 0.41 18.66 -24.82
CA GLN A 154 -0.88 18.76 -24.14
C GLN A 154 -0.90 19.52 -22.79
N TYR A 155 -0.38 20.75 -22.76
CA TYR A 155 -0.94 21.74 -21.83
C TYR A 155 -2.32 22.17 -22.32
N PRO A 156 -3.37 22.14 -21.48
CA PRO A 156 -4.62 22.82 -21.79
C PRO A 156 -4.33 24.29 -22.07
N SER A 157 -4.97 24.86 -23.11
CA SER A 157 -4.71 26.22 -23.63
C SER A 157 -4.79 27.35 -22.60
N TYR A 158 -5.42 27.10 -21.44
CA TYR A 158 -5.49 28.05 -20.33
C TYR A 158 -4.26 28.06 -19.40
N LEU A 159 -3.34 27.08 -19.49
CA LEU A 159 -2.12 27.00 -18.66
C LEU A 159 -0.82 27.37 -19.41
N GLN A 160 -0.88 27.68 -20.71
CA GLN A 160 0.29 28.09 -21.49
C GLN A 160 0.94 29.41 -21.03
N HIS A 161 0.21 30.25 -20.30
CA HIS A 161 0.69 31.56 -19.84
C HIS A 161 1.47 31.50 -18.51
N LEU A 162 1.59 30.33 -17.89
CA LEU A 162 2.27 30.14 -16.61
C LEU A 162 3.54 29.28 -16.72
N ALA A 163 4.10 29.14 -17.93
CA ALA A 163 5.42 28.52 -18.07
C ALA A 163 6.46 29.30 -17.24
N PRO A 164 7.38 28.62 -16.53
CA PRO A 164 8.41 29.30 -15.78
C PRO A 164 9.30 30.11 -16.74
N LEU A 165 9.40 31.42 -16.49
CA LEU A 165 10.34 32.30 -17.18
C LEU A 165 11.77 31.90 -16.80
N HIS A 166 12.34 30.94 -17.51
CA HIS A 166 13.78 30.76 -17.57
C HIS A 166 14.21 30.71 -19.03
N ASN A 167 15.11 31.64 -19.35
CA ASN A 167 15.87 31.77 -20.58
C ASN A 167 15.23 32.61 -21.71
N MET A 168 15.22 33.93 -21.52
CA MET A 168 15.27 34.90 -22.62
C MET A 168 16.67 35.56 -22.65
N SER A 169 17.70 34.76 -22.96
CA SER A 169 18.98 35.28 -23.46
C SER A 169 18.96 35.16 -24.97
N GLY A 170 18.72 36.28 -25.66
CA GLY A 170 18.79 36.33 -27.12
C GLY A 170 17.83 37.32 -27.75
N TYR A 171 18.05 38.62 -27.55
CA TYR A 171 17.60 39.61 -28.52
C TYR A 171 18.84 40.22 -29.21
N PRO A 172 18.90 40.23 -30.55
CA PRO A 172 19.97 40.89 -31.27
C PRO A 172 19.80 42.41 -31.17
N VAL A 173 20.92 43.09 -30.96
CA VAL A 173 21.04 44.55 -31.05
C VAL A 173 20.92 44.93 -32.52
N ALA A 174 19.94 45.77 -32.87
CA ALA A 174 19.91 46.47 -34.15
C ALA A 174 20.29 47.94 -33.91
N GLY A 175 21.45 48.35 -34.43
CA GLY A 175 21.74 49.76 -34.75
C GLY A 175 20.73 50.27 -35.79
N THR A 176 20.47 51.56 -35.95
CA THR A 176 21.36 52.73 -35.92
C THR A 176 20.53 53.95 -35.55
#